data_AF-A0A7J5C3Z8-F1
#
_entry.id   AF-A0A7J5C3Z8-F1
#
_cell.length_a   1.000
_cell.length_b   1.000
_cell.length_c   1.000
_cell.angle_alpha   90.00
_cell.angle_beta   90.00
_cell.angle_gamma   90.00
#
_symmetry.space_group_name_H-M   'P 1'
#
loop_
_entity.id
_entity.type
_entity.pdbx_description
1 polymer ?
#
loop_
_entity_poly.entity_id
_entity_poly.type
_entity_poly.pdbx_seq_one_letter_code
_entity_poly.pdbx_strand_id
1 'polypeptide(L)'
;MTPLSRVRLDELLQEMLDRVGEVVTNRERLRALLDAVVGIGSDLDLRSTLQRIVESACELVGARYGALGVIGTDRLLHDFIVHGISAELHAEIGELPHGRGVLGLLIDDPRPLRMPDIARHPR
;
A
#
# COMPACT_ATOMS: atom_id res chain seq x y z
N MET A 1 -14.55 -50.68 -39.96
CA MET A 1 -15.48 -49.61 -39.58
C MET A 1 -14.90 -48.87 -38.38
N THR A 2 -14.06 -47.84 -38.55
CA THR A 2 -13.42 -47.19 -37.38
C THR A 2 -12.72 -45.82 -37.52
N PRO A 3 -12.46 -45.20 -38.70
CA PRO A 3 -11.73 -43.92 -38.73
C PRO A 3 -12.56 -42.72 -38.27
N LEU A 4 -13.84 -42.65 -38.69
CA LEU A 4 -14.70 -41.48 -38.49
C LEU A 4 -15.16 -41.27 -37.04
N SER A 5 -15.15 -42.32 -36.21
CA SER A 5 -15.55 -42.23 -34.80
C SER A 5 -14.43 -41.69 -33.90
N ARG A 6 -13.15 -41.85 -34.29
CA ARG A 6 -12.01 -41.33 -33.52
C ARG A 6 -11.85 -39.83 -33.72
N VAL A 7 -11.86 -39.38 -34.97
CA VAL A 7 -11.75 -37.95 -35.31
C VAL A 7 -12.82 -37.11 -34.60
N ARG A 8 -14.05 -37.62 -34.53
CA ARG A 8 -15.17 -36.92 -33.87
C ARG A 8 -15.08 -36.92 -32.35
N LEU A 9 -14.42 -37.91 -31.74
CA LEU A 9 -14.15 -37.94 -30.31
C LEU A 9 -13.03 -36.98 -29.93
N ASP A 10 -11.98 -36.91 -30.76
CA ASP A 10 -10.85 -36.00 -30.57
C ASP A 10 -11.29 -34.54 -30.65
N GLU A 11 -12.16 -34.17 -31.61
CA GLU A 11 -12.74 -32.83 -31.69
C GLU A 11 -13.58 -32.45 -30.46
N LEU A 12 -14.43 -33.36 -29.99
CA LEU A 12 -15.27 -33.13 -28.80
C LEU A 12 -14.43 -33.01 -27.52
N LEU A 13 -13.35 -33.79 -27.41
CA LEU A 13 -12.38 -33.67 -26.32
C LEU A 13 -11.66 -32.32 -26.37
N GLN A 14 -11.24 -31.88 -27.55
CA GLN A 14 -10.60 -30.59 -27.73
C GLN A 14 -11.54 -29.44 -27.34
N GLU A 15 -12.80 -29.48 -27.75
CA GLU A 15 -13.81 -28.47 -27.39
C GLU A 15 -14.08 -28.46 -25.88
N MET A 16 -14.10 -29.62 -25.22
CA MET A 16 -14.21 -29.71 -23.76
C MET A 16 -12.98 -29.12 -23.06
N LEU A 17 -11.77 -29.42 -23.55
CA LEU A 17 -10.52 -28.92 -22.99
C LEU A 17 -10.43 -27.40 -23.13
N ASP A 18 -10.84 -26.84 -24.27
CA ASP A 18 -10.90 -25.40 -24.49
C ASP A 18 -11.90 -24.71 -23.55
N ARG A 19 -13.12 -25.26 -23.41
CA ARG A 19 -14.13 -24.74 -22.47
C ARG A 19 -13.65 -24.81 -21.02
N VAL A 20 -12.94 -25.87 -20.62
CA VAL A 20 -12.35 -25.99 -19.28
C VAL A 20 -11.24 -24.94 -19.10
N GLY A 21 -10.39 -24.73 -20.10
CA GLY A 21 -9.36 -23.70 -20.09
C GLY A 21 -9.92 -22.28 -19.94
N GLU A 22 -11.00 -21.97 -20.64
CA GLU A 22 -11.70 -20.68 -20.50
C GLU A 22 -12.30 -20.50 -19.10
N VAL A 23 -12.93 -21.52 -18.54
CA VAL A 23 -13.49 -21.48 -17.18
C VAL A 23 -12.39 -21.26 -16.13
N VAL A 24 -11.25 -21.95 -16.27
CA VAL A 24 -10.10 -21.77 -15.37
C VAL A 24 -9.55 -20.35 -15.48
N THR A 25 -9.36 -19.84 -16.70
CA THR A 25 -8.85 -18.48 -16.95
C THR A 25 -9.79 -17.41 -16.38
N ASN A 26 -11.10 -17.59 -16.53
CA ASN A 26 -12.10 -16.66 -16.00
C ASN A 26 -12.10 -16.65 -14.46
N ARG A 27 -11.89 -17.82 -13.84
CA ARG A 27 -11.80 -17.96 -12.38
C ARG A 27 -10.55 -17.27 -11.82
N GLU A 28 -9.41 -17.36 -12.51
CA GLU A 28 -8.18 -16.65 -12.14
C GLU A 28 -8.34 -15.14 -12.22
N ARG A 29 -8.95 -14.62 -13.30
CA ARG A 29 -9.25 -13.19 -13.45
C ARG A 29 -10.17 -12.67 -12.34
N LEU A 30 -11.22 -13.42 -12.01
CA LEU A 30 -12.16 -13.05 -10.96
C LEU A 30 -11.48 -13.02 -9.58
N ARG A 31 -10.57 -13.96 -9.33
CA ARG A 31 -9.77 -14.00 -8.09
C ARG A 31 -8.84 -12.79 -7.99
N ALA A 32 -8.12 -12.46 -9.05
CA ALA A 32 -7.24 -11.28 -9.09
C ALA A 32 -8.03 -9.97 -8.87
N LEU A 33 -9.25 -9.86 -9.40
CA LEU A 33 -10.12 -8.71 -9.17
C LEU A 33 -10.60 -8.64 -7.70
N LEU A 34 -11.00 -9.77 -7.12
CA LEU A 34 -11.38 -9.82 -5.70
C LEU A 34 -10.20 -9.47 -4.79
N ASP A 35 -9.01 -9.99 -5.08
CA ASP A 35 -7.79 -9.68 -4.32
C ASP A 35 -7.45 -8.17 -4.43
N ALA A 36 -7.61 -7.56 -5.61
CA ALA A 36 -7.43 -6.12 -5.77
C ALA A 36 -8.46 -5.29 -4.99
N VAL A 37 -9.74 -5.69 -5.02
CA VAL A 37 -10.82 -4.99 -4.28
C VAL A 37 -10.64 -5.12 -2.77
N VAL A 38 -10.27 -6.31 -2.29
CA VAL A 38 -9.94 -6.53 -0.86
C VAL A 38 -8.73 -5.71 -0.46
N GLY A 39 -7.68 -5.68 -1.29
CA GLY A 39 -6.48 -4.86 -1.08
C GLY A 39 -6.81 -3.38 -0.91
N ILE A 40 -7.60 -2.81 -1.82
CA ILE A 40 -8.03 -1.40 -1.73
C ILE A 40 -8.83 -1.13 -0.45
N GLY A 41 -9.74 -2.05 -0.09
CA GLY A 41 -10.54 -1.92 1.14
C GLY A 41 -9.70 -1.98 2.41
N SER A 42 -8.72 -2.89 2.46
CA SER A 42 -7.78 -2.98 3.59
C SER A 42 -6.81 -1.81 3.66
N ASP A 43 -6.39 -1.26 2.52
CA ASP A 43 -5.50 -0.08 2.48
C ASP A 43 -6.20 1.17 3.04
N LEU A 44 -7.48 1.35 2.70
CA LEU A 44 -8.32 2.41 3.27
C LEU A 44 -8.50 2.24 4.79
N ASP A 45 -8.71 1.01 5.27
CA ASP A 45 -8.83 0.73 6.70
C ASP A 45 -7.50 0.96 7.44
N LEU A 46 -6.39 0.50 6.88
CA LEU A 46 -5.06 0.71 7.42
C LEU A 46 -4.75 2.21 7.52
N ARG A 47 -4.93 2.97 6.44
CA ARG A 47 -4.67 4.41 6.45
C ARG A 47 -5.53 5.14 7.48
N SER A 48 -6.80 4.79 7.59
CA SER A 48 -7.70 5.36 8.61
C SER A 48 -7.28 5.00 10.04
N THR A 49 -6.71 3.81 10.23
CA THR A 49 -6.19 3.35 11.52
C THR A 49 -4.91 4.11 11.90
N LEU A 50 -3.98 4.26 10.95
CA LEU A 50 -2.76 5.05 11.14
C LEU A 50 -3.08 6.52 11.44
N GLN A 51 -4.07 7.12 10.76
CA GLN A 51 -4.54 8.47 11.05
C GLN A 51 -5.01 8.61 12.51
N ARG A 52 -5.84 7.67 12.99
CA ARG A 52 -6.32 7.65 14.38
C ARG A 52 -5.20 7.50 15.40
N ILE A 53 -4.15 6.72 15.08
CA ILE A 53 -2.96 6.57 15.92
C ILE A 53 -2.24 7.91 16.06
N VAL A 54 -1.98 8.62 14.95
CA VAL A 54 -1.28 9.91 14.98
C VAL A 54 -2.08 10.96 15.75
N GLU A 55 -3.38 11.04 15.48
CA GLU A 55 -4.29 11.94 16.18
C GLU A 55 -4.29 11.69 17.69
N SER A 56 -4.52 10.43 18.11
CA SER A 56 -4.52 10.05 19.53
C SER A 56 -3.17 10.32 20.20
N ALA A 57 -2.06 10.07 19.50
CA ALA A 57 -0.73 10.37 20.02
C ALA A 57 -0.53 11.87 20.22
N CYS A 58 -0.98 12.71 19.27
CA CYS A 58 -0.90 14.16 19.38
C CYS A 58 -1.72 14.68 20.56
N GLU A 59 -2.96 14.19 20.72
CA GLU A 59 -3.81 14.53 21.86
C GLU A 59 -3.15 14.14 23.20
N LEU A 60 -2.58 12.93 23.28
CA LEU A 60 -1.93 12.42 24.48
C LEU A 60 -0.75 13.28 24.94
N VAL A 61 0.06 13.78 24.00
CA VAL A 61 1.25 14.59 24.33
C VAL A 61 1.02 16.11 24.22
N GLY A 62 -0.19 16.54 23.84
CA GLY A 62 -0.51 17.94 23.59
C GLY A 62 0.25 18.54 22.39
N ALA A 63 0.57 17.74 21.38
CA ALA A 63 1.27 18.21 20.19
C ALA A 63 0.30 18.88 19.21
N ARG A 64 0.69 20.03 18.67
CA ARG A 64 -0.08 20.74 17.63
C ARG A 64 -0.09 20.00 16.29
N TYR A 65 1.01 19.30 15.98
CA TYR A 65 1.20 18.57 14.74
C TYR A 65 1.87 17.23 15.02
N GLY A 66 1.57 16.23 14.21
CA GLY A 66 2.24 14.95 14.25
C GLY A 66 2.27 14.29 12.89
N ALA A 67 3.19 13.34 12.73
CA ALA A 67 3.27 12.54 11.54
C ALA A 67 3.70 11.11 11.84
N LEU A 68 3.24 10.16 11.03
CA LEU A 68 3.65 8.77 11.05
C LEU A 68 4.11 8.34 9.66
N GLY A 69 5.34 7.86 9.61
CA GLY A 69 5.95 7.32 8.42
C GLY A 69 5.84 5.79 8.37
N VAL A 70 5.42 5.26 7.23
CA VAL A 70 5.46 3.82 6.95
C VAL A 70 6.67 3.53 6.06
N ILE A 71 7.57 2.68 6.54
CA ILE A 71 8.81 2.33 5.85
C ILE A 71 8.62 1.02 5.09
N GLY A 72 8.92 1.03 3.79
CA GLY A 72 8.88 -0.14 2.93
C GLY A 72 10.07 -1.10 3.17
N THR A 73 10.02 -2.27 2.55
CA THR A 73 11.13 -3.25 2.59
C THR A 73 12.42 -2.73 1.95
N ASP A 74 12.31 -1.72 1.11
CA ASP A 74 13.42 -0.99 0.46
C ASP A 74 14.02 0.12 1.35
N ARG A 75 13.53 0.27 2.58
CA ARG A 75 13.88 1.33 3.53
C ARG A 75 13.51 2.74 3.07
N LEU A 76 12.60 2.87 2.10
CA LEU A 76 12.04 4.16 1.70
C LEU A 76 10.73 4.43 2.42
N LEU A 77 10.38 5.71 2.52
CA LEU A 77 9.11 6.14 3.07
C LEU A 77 8.01 5.94 2.02
N HIS A 78 7.09 5.02 2.28
CA HIS A 78 6.02 4.65 1.34
C HIS A 78 4.70 5.38 1.61
N ASP A 79 4.40 5.65 2.89
CA ASP A 79 3.26 6.49 3.26
C ASP A 79 3.68 7.45 4.39
N PHE A 80 3.05 8.62 4.41
CA PHE A 80 3.30 9.65 5.41
C PHE A 80 1.97 10.28 5.81
N ILE A 81 1.52 9.90 6.99
CA ILE A 81 0.24 10.30 7.56
C ILE A 81 0.51 11.50 8.44
N VAL A 82 -0.20 12.61 8.22
CA VAL A 82 -0.03 13.86 8.98
C VAL A 82 -1.30 14.23 9.74
N HIS A 83 -1.13 14.87 10.90
CA HIS A 83 -2.21 15.43 11.70
C HIS A 83 -1.89 16.87 12.11
N GLY A 84 -2.92 17.69 12.21
CA GLY A 84 -2.86 19.09 12.64
C GLY A 84 -2.48 20.09 11.54
N ILE A 85 -2.03 19.64 10.37
CA ILE A 85 -1.66 20.51 9.23
C ILE A 85 -2.86 20.68 8.30
N SER A 86 -3.21 21.92 7.95
CA SER A 86 -4.29 22.19 6.98
C SER A 86 -3.84 21.88 5.54
N ALA A 87 -4.80 21.70 4.63
CA ALA A 87 -4.49 21.42 3.24
C ALA A 87 -3.70 22.56 2.57
N GLU A 88 -3.99 23.81 2.94
CA GLU A 88 -3.30 25.01 2.45
C GLU A 88 -1.85 25.03 2.93
N LEU A 89 -1.63 24.80 4.23
CA LEU A 89 -0.27 24.75 4.79
C LEU A 89 0.52 23.57 4.23
N HIS A 90 -0.13 22.43 4.00
CA HIS A 90 0.51 21.28 3.36
C HIS A 90 0.98 21.62 1.94
N ALA A 91 0.15 22.32 1.16
CA ALA A 91 0.50 22.76 -0.19
C ALA A 91 1.68 23.76 -0.19
N GLU A 92 1.77 24.63 0.82
CA GLU A 92 2.90 25.54 1.00
C GLU A 92 4.21 24.82 1.37
N ILE A 93 4.13 23.77 2.20
CA ILE A 93 5.30 22.95 2.58
C ILE A 93 5.85 22.18 1.36
N GLY A 94 4.96 21.69 0.49
CA GLY A 94 5.33 21.03 -0.75
C GLY A 94 5.37 19.51 -0.65
N GLU A 95 6.31 18.88 -1.34
CA GLU A 95 6.36 17.42 -1.46
C GLU A 95 6.64 16.71 -0.13
N LEU A 96 6.06 15.52 0.00
CA LEU A 96 6.30 14.64 1.13
C LEU A 96 7.77 14.21 1.22
N PRO A 97 8.30 14.03 2.43
CA PRO A 97 9.67 13.59 2.59
C PRO A 97 9.86 12.16 2.05
N HIS A 98 11.01 11.89 1.46
CA HIS A 98 11.33 10.57 0.89
C HIS A 98 12.22 9.74 1.84
N GLY A 99 12.12 9.96 3.16
CA GLY A 99 12.98 9.30 4.15
C GLY A 99 14.43 9.77 4.16
N ARG A 100 14.69 11.01 3.73
CA ARG A 100 16.03 11.66 3.79
C ARG A 100 16.10 12.64 4.98
N GLY A 101 17.28 13.22 5.22
CA GLY A 101 17.48 14.21 6.29
C GLY A 101 17.27 13.63 7.69
N VAL A 102 16.54 14.36 8.54
CA VAL A 102 16.20 13.93 9.92
C VAL A 102 15.43 12.62 9.95
N LEU A 103 14.46 12.42 9.04
CA LEU A 103 13.68 11.18 9.01
C LEU A 103 14.54 9.98 8.60
N GLY A 104 15.48 10.17 7.68
CA GLY A 104 16.44 9.12 7.31
C GLY A 104 17.32 8.68 8.48
N LEU A 105 17.72 9.61 9.35
CA LEU A 105 18.46 9.28 10.56
C LEU A 105 17.67 8.31 11.46
N LEU A 106 16.35 8.51 11.60
CA LEU A 106 15.49 7.64 12.41
C LEU A 106 15.25 6.26 11.76
N ILE A 107 15.39 6.15 10.44
CA ILE A 107 15.34 4.87 9.71
C ILE A 107 16.62 4.07 9.98
N ASP A 108 17.77 4.74 9.95
CA ASP A 108 19.09 4.12 10.15
C ASP A 108 19.38 3.81 11.63
N ASP A 109 18.97 4.70 12.54
CA ASP A 109 19.18 4.62 13.98
C ASP A 109 17.85 4.89 14.73
N PRO A 110 17.07 3.83 15.02
CA PRO A 110 15.68 3.94 15.51
C PRO A 110 15.64 4.24 17.01
N ARG A 111 16.14 5.42 17.39
CA ARG A 111 16.13 5.95 18.75
C ARG A 111 15.33 7.25 18.81
N PRO A 112 14.57 7.50 19.89
CA PRO A 112 13.84 8.75 20.05
C PRO A 112 14.79 9.95 19.98
N LEU A 113 14.48 10.90 19.09
CA LEU A 113 15.24 12.14 18.92
C LEU A 113 14.35 13.33 19.29
N ARG A 114 14.76 14.10 20.29
CA ARG A 114 14.13 15.38 20.64
C ARG A 114 15.05 16.52 20.23
N MET A 115 14.53 17.42 19.44
CA MET A 115 15.28 18.57 18.94
C MET A 115 14.51 19.87 19.23
N PRO A 116 15.16 20.91 19.79
CA PRO A 116 14.49 22.19 20.04
C PRO A 116 14.13 22.93 18.76
N ASP A 117 14.93 22.75 17.69
CA ASP A 117 14.77 23.45 16.42
C ASP A 117 15.28 22.54 15.29
N ILE A 118 14.35 22.02 14.49
CA ILE A 118 14.65 21.11 13.38
C ILE A 118 15.43 21.80 12.25
N ALA A 119 15.29 23.12 12.09
CA ALA A 119 15.98 23.87 11.04
C ALA A 119 17.49 24.00 11.30
N ARG A 120 17.94 23.73 12.53
CA ARG A 120 19.37 23.68 12.90
C ARG A 120 19.99 22.31 12.68
N HIS A 121 19.21 21.32 12.28
CA HIS A 121 19.76 20.01 12.00
C HIS A 121 20.68 20.08 10.77
N PRO A 122 21.89 19.48 10.82
CA PRO A 122 22.86 19.59 9.73
C PRO A 122 22.50 18.81 8.46
N ARG A 123 21.39 18.04 8.48
CA ARG A 123 20.89 17.23 7.37
C ARG A 123 19.42 17.53 7.10
#